data_AF-A0A7K0I6I6-F1
#
_entry.id   AF-A0A7K0I6I6-F1
#
_cell.length_a   1.000
_cell.length_b   1.000
_cell.length_c   1.000
_cell.angle_alpha   90.00
_cell.angle_beta   90.00
_cell.angle_gamma   90.00
#
_symmetry.space_group_name_H-M   'P 1'
#
loop_
_entity.id
_entity.type
_entity.pdbx_description
1 polymer ?
#
loop_
_entity_poly.entity_id
_entity_poly.type
_entity_poly.pdbx_seq_one_letter_code
_entity_poly.pdbx_strand_id
1 'polypeptide(L)' 'IDTDIPVVIRLTGTNEKEGRDLLRNTRFKVAETMGEATLMAVEASHKQ' A
#
# COMPACT_ATOMS: atom_id res chain seq x y z
N ILE A 1 17.14 -6.14 -2.03
CA ILE A 1 17.11 -4.87 -1.25
C ILE A 1 16.08 -5.08 -0.16
N ASP A 2 16.55 -5.36 1.05
CA ASP A 2 15.70 -5.36 2.24
C ASP A 2 15.77 -3.95 2.82
N THR A 3 14.63 -3.32 3.00
CA THR A 3 14.54 -1.94 3.47
C THR A 3 13.33 -1.82 4.37
N ASP A 4 13.53 -1.24 5.55
CA ASP A 4 12.47 -1.03 6.54
C ASP A 4 11.55 0.16 6.19
N ILE A 5 11.69 0.71 4.98
CA ILE A 5 10.83 1.79 4.50
C ILE A 5 9.42 1.23 4.22
N PRO A 6 8.37 1.75 4.87
CA PRO A 6 7.00 1.33 4.60
C PRO A 6 6.56 1.79 3.21
N VAL A 7 5.94 0.88 2.46
CA VAL A 7 5.46 1.15 1.09
C VAL A 7 3.95 0.95 1.02
N VAL A 8 3.26 2.00 0.61
CA VAL A 8 1.80 2.03 0.39
C VAL A 8 1.54 2.06 -1.12
N ILE A 9 0.70 1.15 -1.61
CA ILE A 9 0.39 0.97 -3.03
C ILE A 9 -1.10 1.22 -3.23
N ARG A 10 -1.43 2.16 -4.14
CA ARG A 10 -2.79 2.33 -4.64
C ARG A 10 -2.83 1.89 -6.09
N LEU A 11 -3.50 0.76 -6.35
CA LEU A 11 -3.77 0.30 -7.70
C LEU A 11 -5.03 0.99 -8.22
N THR A 12 -5.06 1.31 -9.51
CA THR A 12 -6.23 1.86 -10.21
C THR A 12 -6.24 1.37 -11.66
N GLY A 13 -7.43 1.06 -12.20
CA GLY A 13 -7.60 0.63 -13.60
C GLY A 13 -7.92 -0.86 -13.74
N THR A 14 -7.55 -1.46 -14.87
CA THR A 14 -7.85 -2.86 -15.17
C THR A 14 -7.10 -3.81 -14.24
N ASN A 15 -7.78 -4.87 -13.77
CA ASN A 15 -7.23 -5.90 -12.87
C ASN A 15 -6.78 -5.41 -11.48
N GLU A 16 -7.28 -4.26 -11.04
CA GLU A 16 -7.00 -3.69 -9.71
C GLU A 16 -7.25 -4.72 -8.60
N LYS A 17 -8.39 -5.44 -8.65
CA LYS A 17 -8.75 -6.47 -7.68
C LYS A 17 -7.72 -7.61 -7.62
N GLU A 18 -7.32 -8.13 -8.78
CA GLU A 18 -6.33 -9.21 -8.87
C GLU A 18 -4.97 -8.73 -8.34
N GLY A 19 -4.55 -7.52 -8.74
CA GLY A 19 -3.33 -6.90 -8.23
C GLY A 19 -3.36 -6.69 -6.72
N ARG A 20 -4.50 -6.32 -6.13
CA ARG A 20 -4.65 -6.23 -4.67
C ARG A 20 -4.49 -7.59 -4.02
N ASP A 21 -5.15 -8.62 -4.55
CA ASP A 21 -5.12 -9.96 -3.98
C ASP A 21 -3.70 -10.56 -4.01
N LEU A 22 -2.91 -10.29 -5.05
CA LEU A 22 -1.49 -10.64 -5.12
C LEU A 22 -0.65 -9.98 -4.02
N LEU A 23 -1.02 -8.77 -3.60
CA LEU A 23 -0.26 -7.97 -2.64
C LEU A 23 -0.70 -8.18 -1.17
N ARG A 24 -1.87 -8.79 -0.91
CA ARG A 24 -2.43 -8.97 0.45
C ARG A 24 -1.51 -9.66 1.46
N ASN A 25 -0.67 -10.59 1.00
CA ASN A 25 0.23 -11.37 1.86
C ASN A 25 1.69 -10.87 1.80
N THR A 26 1.90 -9.67 1.28
CA THR A 26 3.23 -9.05 1.18
C THR A 26 3.41 -7.97 2.24
N ARG A 27 4.61 -7.41 2.35
CA ARG A 27 4.90 -6.26 3.21
C ARG A 27 4.22 -4.95 2.74
N PHE A 28 3.59 -4.96 1.57
CA PHE A 28 2.99 -3.77 0.98
C PHE A 28 1.59 -3.53 1.56
N LYS A 29 1.31 -2.28 1.92
CA LYS A 29 -0.03 -1.85 2.31
C LYS A 29 -0.79 -1.40 1.07
N VAL A 30 -1.99 -1.91 0.87
CA VAL A 30 -2.77 -1.63 -0.32
C VAL A 30 -3.96 -0.74 0.02
N ALA A 31 -4.11 0.38 -0.69
CA ALA A 31 -5.19 1.34 -0.51
C ALA A 31 -6.17 1.29 -1.70
N GLU A 32 -7.46 1.48 -1.41
CA GLU A 32 -8.51 1.57 -2.43
C GLU A 32 -8.67 3.00 -2.95
N THR A 33 -8.51 4.00 -2.07
CA THR A 33 -8.63 5.41 -2.44
C THR A 33 -7.34 6.18 -2.22
N MET A 34 -7.20 7.32 -2.89
CA MET A 34 -6.02 8.19 -2.72
C MET A 34 -5.97 8.80 -1.31
N GLY A 35 -7.12 9.16 -0.73
CA GLY A 35 -7.21 9.69 0.63
C GLY A 35 -6.70 8.67 1.65
N GLU A 36 -7.15 7.43 1.50
CA GLU A 36 -6.70 6.31 2.34
C GLU A 36 -5.20 6.03 2.17
N ALA A 37 -4.68 6.05 0.94
CA ALA A 37 -3.26 5.86 0.66
C ALA A 37 -2.39 6.92 1.37
N THR A 38 -2.86 8.18 1.36
CA THR A 38 -2.16 9.31 1.99
C THR A 38 -2.15 9.15 3.50
N LEU A 39 -3.29 8.84 4.11
CA LEU A 39 -3.39 8.60 5.55
C LEU A 39 -2.48 7.45 6.00
N MET A 40 -2.52 6.32 5.30
CA MET A 40 -1.65 5.18 5.60
C MET A 40 -0.17 5.52 5.50
N ALA A 41 0.23 6.35 4.52
CA ALA A 41 1.61 6.75 4.35
C ALA A 41 2.09 7.63 5.51
N VAL A 42 1.26 8.57 5.95
CA VAL A 42 1.53 9.43 7.12
C VAL A 42 1.58 8.59 8.41
N GLU A 43 0.62 7.69 8.63
CA GLU A 43 0.64 6.80 9.79
C GLU A 43 1.89 5.90 9.81
N ALA A 44 2.32 5.43 8.63
CA ALA A 44 3.50 4.59 8.53
C ALA A 44 4.81 5.36 8.76
N SER A 45 4.88 6.65 8.45
CA SER A 45 6.08 7.47 8.71
C SER A 45 6.27 7.81 10.19
N HIS A 46 5.18 7.80 10.97
CA HIS A 46 5.20 8.05 12.41
C HIS A 46 5.47 6.80 13.28
N LYS A 47 5.39 5.59 12.72
CA LYS A 47 5.65 4.32 13.45
C LYS A 47 7.14 3.95 13.54
N GLN A 48 8.04 4.94 13.62
CA GLN A 48 9.48 4.70 13.86
C GLN A 48 9.77 4.46 15.34
#